data_AF-A0A1Y3ADW4-F1
#
_entry.id   AF-A0A1Y3ADW4-F1
#
_cell.length_a   1.000
_cell.length_b   1.000
_cell.length_c   1.000
_cell.angle_alpha   90.00
_cell.angle_beta   90.00
_cell.angle_gamma   90.00
#
_symmetry.space_group_name_H-M   'P 1'
#
loop_
_entity.id
_entity.type
_entity.pdbx_description
1 polymer ?
#
loop_
_entity_poly.entity_id
_entity_poly.type
_entity_poly.pdbx_seq_one_letter_code
_entity_poly.pdbx_strand_id
1 'polypeptide(L)'
;MADAFGRAIRDHRRGERAGPLLQGDGEETREHPIEEFYFDAFDPESDAGAWLASRLDGPLVDLGAGAGRHALRFQERFETVAVERGPALVEAMRERGVADAREGDMFALRESFGRDRFAS
;
A
#
# COMPACT_ATOMS: atom_id res chain seq x y z
N MET A 1 -0.40 -16.93 -13.86
CA MET A 1 -0.07 -15.51 -14.05
C MET A 1 -0.14 -14.80 -12.70
N ALA A 2 0.72 -15.19 -11.75
CA ALA A 2 0.61 -14.71 -10.37
C ALA A 2 1.07 -13.25 -10.32
N ASP A 3 0.22 -12.33 -9.85
CA ASP A 3 0.49 -10.89 -9.66
C ASP A 3 0.54 -9.98 -10.91
N ALA A 4 -0.45 -10.08 -11.80
CA ALA A 4 -0.60 -9.09 -12.88
C ALA A 4 -0.85 -7.67 -12.36
N PHE A 5 -1.56 -7.56 -11.24
CA PHE A 5 -1.96 -6.31 -10.63
C PHE A 5 -0.78 -5.53 -10.06
N GLY A 6 0.03 -6.16 -9.18
CA GLY A 6 1.20 -5.53 -8.58
C GLY A 6 2.27 -5.16 -9.61
N ARG A 7 2.48 -6.00 -10.62
CA ARG A 7 3.36 -5.66 -11.76
C ARG A 7 2.88 -4.43 -12.50
N ALA A 8 1.59 -4.35 -12.84
CA ALA A 8 1.06 -3.20 -13.56
C ALA A 8 1.23 -1.89 -12.78
N ILE A 9 1.05 -1.92 -11.45
CA ILE A 9 1.26 -0.76 -10.57
C ILE A 9 2.73 -0.37 -10.51
N ARG A 10 3.64 -1.32 -10.28
CA ARG A 10 5.09 -1.06 -10.28
C ARG A 10 5.57 -0.53 -11.63
N ASP A 11 5.17 -1.16 -12.72
CA ASP A 11 5.58 -0.76 -14.07
C ASP A 11 5.00 0.61 -14.44
N HIS A 12 3.81 0.97 -13.91
CA HIS A 12 3.27 2.34 -14.04
C HIS A 12 4.21 3.37 -13.42
N ARG A 13 4.69 3.12 -12.19
CA ARG A 13 5.64 3.99 -11.49
C ARG A 13 6.97 4.17 -12.23
N ARG A 14 7.42 3.14 -12.94
CA ARG A 14 8.66 3.16 -13.72
C ARG A 14 8.48 3.75 -15.12
N GLY A 15 7.24 3.97 -15.57
CA GLY A 15 6.95 4.34 -16.96
C GLY A 15 7.18 3.19 -17.95
N GLU A 16 7.14 1.94 -17.47
CA GLU A 16 7.48 0.72 -18.22
C GLU A 16 6.24 -0.09 -18.65
N ARG A 17 5.03 0.47 -18.48
CA ARG A 17 3.77 -0.20 -18.87
C ARG A 17 3.73 -0.48 -20.38
N ALA A 18 3.54 -1.75 -20.73
CA ALA A 18 3.25 -2.16 -22.11
C ALA A 18 1.81 -1.87 -22.57
N GLY A 19 0.90 -1.57 -21.63
CA GLY A 19 -0.52 -1.31 -21.90
C GLY A 19 -1.33 -0.96 -20.64
N PRO A 20 -2.66 -0.78 -20.76
CA PRO A 20 -3.54 -0.55 -19.64
C PRO A 20 -3.74 -1.77 -18.74
N LEU A 21 -3.88 -1.50 -17.44
CA LEU A 21 -4.45 -2.47 -16.52
C LEU A 21 -5.97 -2.41 -16.69
N LEU A 22 -6.55 -3.48 -17.22
CA LEU A 22 -8.00 -3.58 -17.39
C LEU A 22 -8.61 -4.27 -16.17
N GLN A 23 -9.62 -3.64 -15.59
CA GLN A 23 -10.44 -4.20 -14.52
C GLN A 23 -11.78 -4.64 -15.10
N GLY A 24 -12.15 -5.91 -14.87
CA GLY A 24 -13.45 -6.45 -15.23
C GLY A 24 -14.39 -6.52 -14.03
N ASP A 25 -15.67 -6.22 -14.26
CA ASP A 25 -16.78 -6.46 -13.33
C ASP A 25 -17.96 -7.06 -14.12
N GLY A 26 -18.10 -8.39 -14.02
CA GLY A 26 -19.02 -9.14 -14.88
C GLY A 26 -18.65 -8.99 -16.36
N GLU A 27 -19.58 -8.42 -17.14
CA GLU A 27 -19.37 -8.14 -18.57
C GLU A 27 -18.72 -6.78 -18.83
N GLU A 28 -18.63 -5.91 -17.83
CA GLU A 28 -18.04 -4.58 -17.97
C GLU A 28 -16.52 -4.65 -17.84
N THR A 29 -15.83 -3.87 -18.65
CA THR A 29 -14.38 -3.69 -18.57
C THR A 29 -14.03 -2.21 -18.61
N ARG A 30 -13.15 -1.78 -17.72
CA ARG A 30 -12.63 -0.41 -17.66
C ARG A 30 -11.11 -0.38 -17.49
N GLU A 31 -10.47 0.71 -17.88
CA GLU A 31 -9.10 0.97 -17.49
C GLU A 31 -9.05 1.31 -15.99
N HIS A 32 -8.14 0.68 -15.26
CA HIS A 32 -7.95 0.89 -13.85
C HIS A 32 -7.12 2.16 -13.62
N PRO A 33 -7.63 3.17 -12.88
CA PRO A 33 -6.93 4.44 -12.66
C PRO A 33 -5.80 4.27 -11.63
N ILE A 34 -4.66 3.73 -12.08
CA ILE A 34 -3.52 3.38 -11.20
C ILE A 34 -3.02 4.61 -10.42
N GLU A 35 -2.83 5.75 -11.09
CA GLU A 35 -2.27 6.96 -10.47
C GLU A 35 -3.11 7.41 -9.26
N GLU A 36 -4.41 7.64 -9.50
CA GLU A 36 -5.38 8.08 -8.50
C GLU A 36 -5.45 7.11 -7.30
N PHE A 37 -5.44 5.80 -7.56
CA PHE A 37 -5.68 4.82 -6.51
C PHE A 37 -4.43 4.48 -5.68
N TYR A 38 -3.23 4.58 -6.27
CA TYR A 38 -1.99 4.08 -5.65
C TYR A 38 -0.91 5.14 -5.41
N PHE A 39 -0.84 6.18 -6.24
CA PHE A 39 0.27 7.13 -6.23
C PHE A 39 -0.09 8.52 -5.72
N ASP A 40 -1.36 8.91 -5.79
CA ASP A 40 -1.84 10.13 -5.14
C ASP A 40 -1.45 10.16 -3.66
N ALA A 41 -1.04 11.35 -3.21
CA ALA A 41 -0.65 11.56 -1.82
C ALA A 41 -1.85 11.37 -0.89
N PHE A 42 -1.57 10.92 0.35
CA PHE A 42 -2.58 10.96 1.38
C PHE A 42 -2.94 12.42 1.69
N ASP A 43 -4.24 12.75 1.62
CA ASP A 43 -4.76 14.06 1.96
C ASP A 43 -5.22 14.10 3.43
N PRO A 44 -4.45 14.72 4.35
CA PRO A 44 -4.83 14.84 5.75
C PRO A 44 -5.97 15.84 6.00
N GLU A 45 -6.29 16.70 5.03
CA GLU A 45 -7.33 17.74 5.18
C GLU A 45 -8.70 17.24 4.71
N SER A 46 -8.76 16.14 3.94
CA SER A 46 -10.01 15.45 3.63
C SER A 46 -10.69 14.94 4.91
N ASP A 47 -12.03 14.88 4.93
CA ASP A 47 -12.78 14.39 6.10
C ASP A 47 -12.31 13.00 6.54
N ALA A 48 -12.09 12.09 5.59
CA ALA A 48 -11.61 10.74 5.87
C ALA A 48 -10.16 10.71 6.35
N GLY A 49 -9.30 11.53 5.76
CA GLY A 49 -7.89 11.63 6.13
C GLY A 49 -7.69 12.24 7.51
N ALA A 50 -8.40 13.33 7.81
CA ALA A 50 -8.42 13.97 9.12
C ALA A 50 -8.93 13.01 10.19
N TRP A 51 -10.03 12.30 9.89
CA TRP A 51 -10.56 11.28 10.79
C TRP A 51 -9.52 10.18 11.07
N LEU A 52 -8.93 9.58 10.03
CA LEU A 52 -7.93 8.52 10.19
C LEU A 52 -6.73 9.00 11.02
N ALA A 53 -6.15 10.16 10.67
CA ALA A 53 -5.00 10.71 11.36
C ALA A 53 -5.27 11.03 12.84
N SER A 54 -6.51 11.36 13.19
CA SER A 54 -6.92 11.62 14.59
C SER A 54 -6.97 10.37 15.47
N ARG A 55 -6.97 9.17 14.87
CA ARG A 55 -7.15 7.88 15.56
C ARG A 55 -5.83 7.15 15.83
N LEU A 56 -4.71 7.64 15.31
CA LEU A 56 -3.41 6.97 15.36
C LEU A 56 -2.51 7.62 16.41
N ASP A 57 -1.93 6.82 17.32
CA ASP A 57 -1.11 7.33 18.44
C ASP A 57 0.15 6.51 18.77
N GLY A 58 0.49 5.48 17.99
CA GLY A 58 1.59 4.56 18.33
C GLY A 58 2.23 3.89 17.12
N PRO A 59 3.08 2.87 17.36
CA PRO A 59 3.64 2.06 16.28
C PRO A 59 2.52 1.46 15.43
N LEU A 60 2.66 1.58 14.10
CA LEU A 60 1.64 1.24 13.13
C LEU A 60 2.02 0.02 12.31
N VAL A 61 1.01 -0.75 11.92
CA VAL A 61 1.08 -1.76 10.86
C VAL A 61 0.07 -1.40 9.76
N ASP A 62 0.55 -1.17 8.55
CA ASP A 62 -0.27 -0.92 7.35
C ASP A 62 -0.44 -2.24 6.61
N LEU A 63 -1.64 -2.83 6.67
CA LEU A 63 -1.94 -4.17 6.13
C LEU A 63 -2.58 -4.05 4.74
N GLY A 64 -1.99 -4.72 3.75
CA GLY A 64 -2.39 -4.51 2.36
C GLY A 64 -1.97 -3.12 1.88
N ALA A 65 -0.74 -2.72 2.23
CA ALA A 65 -0.25 -1.37 2.06
C ALA A 65 -0.18 -0.91 0.58
N GLY A 66 -0.30 -1.85 -0.37
CA GLY A 66 -0.31 -1.54 -1.79
C GLY A 66 0.97 -0.84 -2.22
N ALA A 67 0.85 0.36 -2.78
CA ALA A 67 2.01 1.18 -3.15
C ALA A 67 2.58 2.01 -1.97
N GLY A 68 2.02 1.92 -0.76
CA GLY A 68 2.56 2.52 0.45
C GLY A 68 2.10 3.95 0.74
N ARG A 69 0.95 4.38 0.21
CA ARG A 69 0.41 5.74 0.39
C ARG A 69 0.33 6.15 1.87
N HIS A 70 -0.22 5.29 2.73
CA HIS A 70 -0.34 5.59 4.16
C HIS A 70 0.98 5.44 4.89
N ALA A 71 1.73 4.36 4.60
CA ALA A 71 3.06 4.16 5.16
C ALA A 71 3.99 5.36 4.96
N LEU A 72 4.06 5.92 3.75
CA LEU A 72 4.84 7.13 3.44
C LEU A 72 4.42 8.33 4.29
N ARG A 73 3.12 8.52 4.52
CA ARG A 73 2.61 9.64 5.32
C ARG A 73 2.91 9.49 6.80
N PHE A 74 2.67 8.30 7.35
CA PHE A 74 2.67 8.10 8.80
C PHE A 74 4.04 7.70 9.35
N GLN A 75 4.96 7.19 8.52
CA GLN A 75 6.34 6.93 8.94
C GLN A 75 7.10 8.19 9.38
N GLU A 76 6.65 9.37 8.97
CA GLU A 76 7.19 10.66 9.43
C GLU A 76 6.91 10.94 10.91
N ARG A 77 5.88 10.29 11.48
CA ARG A 77 5.40 10.55 12.84
C ARG A 77 5.47 9.33 13.75
N PHE A 78 5.31 8.13 13.19
CA PHE A 78 5.24 6.87 13.93
C PHE A 78 6.17 5.84 13.32
N GLU A 79 6.71 4.96 14.16
CA GLU A 79 7.28 3.72 13.64
C GLU A 79 6.20 2.98 12.85
N THR A 80 6.45 2.68 11.57
CA THR A 80 5.44 2.14 10.67
C THR A 80 6.01 0.97 9.88
N VAL A 81 5.32 -0.16 9.92
CA VAL A 81 5.63 -1.35 9.12
C VAL A 81 4.54 -1.55 8.07
N ALA A 82 4.91 -1.57 6.80
CA ALA A 82 4.00 -1.82 5.69
C ALA A 82 4.07 -3.29 5.26
N VAL A 83 2.95 -3.99 5.29
CA VAL A 83 2.84 -5.40 4.92
C VAL A 83 2.00 -5.54 3.66
N GLU A 84 2.58 -6.20 2.66
CA GLU A 84 1.90 -6.49 1.39
C GLU A 84 2.29 -7.89 0.91
N ARG A 85 1.38 -8.60 0.25
CA ARG A 85 1.62 -9.95 -0.25
C ARG A 85 2.33 -9.95 -1.60
N GLY A 86 2.09 -8.92 -2.42
CA GLY A 86 2.64 -8.81 -3.78
C GLY A 86 4.10 -8.32 -3.77
N PRO A 87 5.08 -9.13 -4.22
CA PRO A 87 6.49 -8.72 -4.24
C PRO A 87 6.75 -7.46 -5.08
N ALA A 88 6.00 -7.28 -6.19
CA ALA A 88 6.12 -6.09 -7.04
C ALA A 88 5.62 -4.81 -6.34
N LEU A 89 4.63 -4.93 -5.46
CA LEU A 89 4.13 -3.81 -4.66
C LEU A 89 5.09 -3.48 -3.52
N VAL A 90 5.69 -4.48 -2.87
CA VAL A 90 6.77 -4.27 -1.89
C VAL A 90 7.96 -3.56 -2.52
N GLU A 91 8.36 -3.96 -3.74
CA GLU A 91 9.38 -3.29 -4.52
C GLU A 91 9.00 -1.82 -4.79
N ALA A 92 7.78 -1.57 -5.27
CA ALA A 92 7.29 -0.21 -5.51
C ALA A 92 7.26 0.66 -4.24
N MET A 93 6.87 0.10 -3.08
CA MET A 93 6.91 0.80 -1.79
C MET A 93 8.34 1.23 -1.42
N ARG A 94 9.31 0.32 -1.56
CA ARG A 94 10.72 0.61 -1.26
C ARG A 94 11.29 1.68 -2.18
N GLU A 95 10.98 1.62 -3.47
CA GLU A 95 11.39 2.64 -4.45
C GLU A 95 10.80 4.03 -4.15
N ARG A 96 9.62 4.08 -3.53
CA ARG A 96 9.00 5.34 -3.08
C ARG A 96 9.54 5.86 -1.76
N GLY A 97 10.35 5.07 -1.04
CA GLY A 97 10.94 5.47 0.24
C GLY A 97 10.18 5.01 1.48
N VAL A 98 9.32 3.98 1.38
CA VAL A 98 8.77 3.33 2.58
C VAL A 98 9.91 2.67 3.35
N ALA A 99 10.09 3.06 4.61
CA ALA A 99 11.26 2.67 5.41
C ALA A 99 11.27 1.18 5.77
N ASP A 100 10.10 0.60 6.08
CA ASP A 100 9.95 -0.81 6.47
C ASP A 100 8.80 -1.47 5.70
N ALA A 101 9.04 -1.75 4.43
CA ALA A 101 8.14 -2.51 3.56
C ALA A 101 8.52 -4.00 3.54
N ARG A 102 7.57 -4.87 3.90
CA ARG A 102 7.76 -6.32 4.03
C ARG A 102 6.76 -7.09 3.17
N GLU A 103 7.26 -8.17 2.57
CA GLU A 103 6.39 -9.19 2.01
C GLU A 103 5.79 -9.99 3.16
N GLY A 104 4.46 -10.12 3.23
CA GLY A 104 3.81 -10.86 4.30
C GLY A 104 2.33 -11.10 4.07
N ASP A 105 1.80 -12.10 4.78
CA ASP A 105 0.38 -12.44 4.80
C ASP A 105 -0.26 -11.84 6.05
N MET A 106 -1.31 -11.03 5.86
CA MET A 106 -2.08 -10.43 6.96
C MET A 106 -2.72 -11.49 7.88
N PHE A 107 -2.95 -12.71 7.37
CA PHE A 107 -3.49 -13.82 8.16
C PHE A 107 -2.41 -14.56 8.96
N ALA A 108 -1.12 -14.33 8.67
CA ALA A 108 0.02 -14.97 9.32
C ALA A 108 0.90 -14.00 10.12
N LEU A 109 0.38 -12.82 10.51
CA LEU A 109 1.15 -11.77 11.19
C LEU A 109 1.87 -12.25 12.47
N ARG A 110 1.31 -13.24 13.16
CA ARG A 110 1.87 -13.85 14.38
C ARG A 110 3.21 -14.54 14.17
N GLU A 111 3.54 -14.89 12.93
CA GLU A 111 4.84 -15.48 12.58
C GLU A 111 5.93 -14.39 12.51
N SER A 112 5.55 -13.15 12.24
CA SER A 112 6.46 -12.01 12.06
C SER A 112 6.46 -11.03 13.24
N PHE A 113 5.37 -10.96 14.00
CA PHE A 113 5.19 -9.98 15.07
C PHE A 113 4.71 -10.64 16.37
N GLY A 114 5.31 -10.21 17.48
CA GLY A 114 4.87 -10.56 18.82
C GLY A 114 3.47 -10.02 19.14
N ARG A 115 2.90 -10.49 20.26
CA ARG A 115 1.63 -9.95 20.77
C ARG A 115 1.81 -8.51 21.21
N ASP A 116 0.75 -7.72 20.99
CA ASP A 116 0.65 -6.34 21.47
C ASP A 116 1.80 -5.44 20.95
N ARG A 117 2.37 -5.79 19.79
CA ARG A 117 3.46 -5.03 19.15
C ARG A 117 3.03 -3.64 18.68
N PHE A 118 1.76 -3.51 18.28
CA PHE A 118 1.15 -2.29 17.76
C PHE A 118 0.01 -1.92 18.70
N ALA A 119 -0.11 -0.62 19.01
CA ALA A 119 -0.96 -0.11 20.09
C ALA A 119 -2.27 0.53 19.60
N SER A 120 -2.45 0.68 18.29
CA SER A 120 -3.59 1.31 17.62
C SER A 120 -4.74 0.34 17.36
#